data_AF-A0A1Q3QK42-F1
#
_entry.id   AF-A0A1Q3QK42-F1
#
_cell.length_a   1.000
_cell.length_b   1.000
_cell.length_c   1.000
_cell.angle_alpha   90.00
_cell.angle_beta   90.00
_cell.angle_gamma   90.00
#
_symmetry.space_group_name_H-M   'P 1'
#
loop_
_entity.id
_entity.type
_entity.pdbx_description
1 polymer ?
#
loop_
_entity_poly.entity_id
_entity_poly.type
_entity_poly.pdbx_seq_one_letter_code
_entity_poly.pdbx_strand_id
1 'polypeptide(L)'
;MSELYPEIVDAKGGEDPLPSCSAIEALDRQEPFINQTLATSALAMLARLFRHGKLKHHGAFFNAATGHMSAIPIDPDLWRRTRRRSLKYARNSNKH
;
A
#
# COMPACT_ATOMS: atom_id res chain seq x y z
N MET A 1 6.27 3.77 0.79
CA MET A 1 4.95 3.21 1.14
C MET A 1 5.07 2.21 2.29
N SER A 2 5.94 1.20 2.17
CA SER A 2 6.29 0.25 3.24
C SER A 2 6.74 0.91 4.56
N GLU A 3 7.51 2.01 4.51
CA GLU A 3 7.93 2.76 5.70
C GLU A 3 6.79 3.42 6.51
N LEU A 4 5.60 3.58 5.91
CA LEU A 4 4.47 4.29 6.49
C LEU A 4 3.41 3.35 7.09
N TYR A 5 3.31 2.15 6.53
CA TYR A 5 2.36 1.10 6.91
C TYR A 5 3.10 -0.24 7.03
N PRO A 6 3.95 -0.42 8.06
CA PRO A 6 4.74 -1.64 8.22
C PRO A 6 3.89 -2.91 8.35
N GLU A 7 2.62 -2.80 8.78
CA GLU A 7 1.65 -3.89 8.83
C GLU A 7 1.25 -4.43 7.45
N ILE A 8 1.45 -3.66 6.38
CA ILE A 8 1.23 -4.12 4.99
C ILE A 8 2.45 -4.93 4.50
N VAL A 9 3.56 -4.87 5.25
CA VAL A 9 4.87 -5.41 4.91
C VAL A 9 5.18 -6.59 5.84
N ASP A 10 4.26 -7.52 5.99
CA ASP A 10 4.61 -8.83 6.57
C ASP A 10 5.19 -9.71 5.45
N ALA A 11 6.48 -9.55 5.20
CA ALA A 11 7.24 -10.28 4.18
C ALA A 11 7.76 -11.64 4.69
N LYS A 12 7.02 -12.34 5.56
CA LYS A 12 7.34 -13.74 5.91
C LYS A 12 7.14 -14.73 4.75
N GLY A 13 6.60 -14.29 3.62
CA GLY A 13 6.67 -15.01 2.36
C GLY A 13 7.95 -14.62 1.63
N GLY A 14 8.96 -15.51 1.65
CA GLY A 14 10.18 -15.33 0.87
C GLY A 14 9.91 -15.13 -0.62
N GLU A 15 10.76 -14.37 -1.29
CA GLU A 15 10.74 -14.27 -2.75
C GLU A 15 11.05 -15.65 -3.35
N ASP A 16 10.01 -16.35 -3.81
CA ASP A 16 10.18 -17.61 -4.53
C ASP A 16 10.23 -17.33 -6.04
N PRO A 17 11.23 -17.84 -6.78
CA PRO A 17 11.37 -17.61 -8.22
C PRO A 17 10.38 -18.52 -8.97
N LEU A 18 9.08 -18.21 -8.90
CA LEU A 18 8.06 -18.88 -9.70
C LEU A 18 7.23 -17.87 -10.49
N PRO A 19 7.07 -18.08 -11.82
CA PRO A 19 6.22 -17.21 -12.61
C PRO A 19 4.77 -17.43 -12.18
N SER A 20 4.00 -16.35 -12.02
CA SER A 20 2.54 -16.34 -11.78
C SER A 20 1.97 -16.78 -10.42
N CYS A 21 2.78 -17.24 -9.46
CA CYS A 21 2.26 -17.60 -8.13
C CYS A 21 1.66 -16.40 -7.38
N SER A 22 2.15 -15.16 -7.56
CA SER A 22 1.60 -13.99 -6.87
C SER A 22 0.15 -13.66 -7.24
N ALA A 23 -0.29 -13.96 -8.47
CA ALA A 23 -1.69 -13.76 -8.88
C ALA A 23 -2.59 -14.86 -8.30
N ILE A 24 -2.17 -16.12 -8.39
CA ILE A 24 -2.90 -17.28 -7.85
C ILE A 24 -2.97 -17.22 -6.32
N GLU A 25 -1.85 -16.94 -5.66
CA GLU A 25 -1.74 -16.74 -4.21
C GLU A 25 -2.53 -15.52 -3.74
N ALA A 26 -2.55 -14.44 -4.52
CA ALA A 26 -3.42 -13.30 -4.23
C ALA A 26 -4.90 -13.64 -4.41
N LEU A 27 -5.29 -14.51 -5.35
CA LEU A 27 -6.67 -15.00 -5.48
C LEU A 27 -7.08 -15.92 -4.31
N ASP A 28 -6.13 -16.63 -3.72
CA ASP A 28 -6.37 -17.45 -2.52
C ASP A 28 -6.52 -16.58 -1.26
N ARG A 29 -5.78 -15.46 -1.20
CA ARG A 29 -5.82 -14.50 -0.06
C ARG A 29 -6.82 -13.36 -0.21
N GLN A 30 -7.27 -13.07 -1.43
CA GLN A 30 -8.13 -11.93 -1.77
C GLN A 30 -9.20 -12.39 -2.76
N GLU A 31 -10.36 -11.77 -2.74
CA GLU A 31 -11.40 -12.04 -3.74
C GLU A 31 -10.89 -11.72 -5.16
N PRO A 32 -11.44 -12.39 -6.19
CA PRO A 32 -11.13 -12.08 -7.58
C PRO A 32 -11.27 -10.59 -7.90
N PHE A 33 -10.42 -10.09 -8.79
CA PHE A 33 -10.40 -8.71 -9.32
C PHE A 33 -9.94 -7.60 -8.35
N ILE A 34 -9.64 -7.88 -7.08
CA ILE A 34 -9.15 -6.85 -6.14
C ILE A 34 -7.88 -6.16 -6.67
N ASN A 35 -6.88 -6.92 -7.10
CA ASN A 35 -5.65 -6.36 -7.67
C ASN A 35 -5.92 -5.51 -8.91
N GLN A 36 -6.84 -5.93 -9.78
CA GLN A 36 -7.18 -5.17 -10.97
C GLN A 36 -7.87 -3.84 -10.62
N THR A 37 -8.79 -3.86 -9.66
CA THR A 37 -9.45 -2.65 -9.14
C THR A 37 -8.44 -1.67 -8.55
N LEU A 38 -7.53 -2.15 -7.70
CA LEU A 38 -6.50 -1.33 -7.07
C LEU A 38 -5.49 -0.78 -8.10
N ALA A 39 -5.08 -1.60 -9.07
CA ALA A 39 -4.17 -1.18 -10.15
C ALA A 39 -4.81 -0.08 -11.01
N THR A 40 -6.07 -0.23 -11.40
CA THR A 40 -6.79 0.80 -12.16
C THR A 40 -6.92 2.10 -11.37
N SER A 41 -7.22 2.02 -10.07
CA SER A 41 -7.27 3.20 -9.19
C SER A 41 -5.90 3.90 -9.10
N ALA A 42 -4.81 3.14 -8.93
CA ALA A 42 -3.46 3.68 -8.90
C ALA A 42 -3.06 4.34 -10.24
N LEU A 43 -3.41 3.73 -11.38
CA LEU A 43 -3.19 4.31 -12.70
C LEU A 43 -3.95 5.63 -12.86
N ALA A 44 -5.20 5.72 -12.38
CA ALA A 44 -5.95 6.97 -12.39
C ALA A 44 -5.27 8.05 -11.54
N MET A 45 -4.69 7.69 -10.39
CA MET A 45 -3.88 8.61 -9.60
C MET A 45 -2.63 9.08 -10.36
N LEU A 46 -1.86 8.16 -10.96
CA LEU A 46 -0.67 8.51 -11.75
C LEU A 46 -1.02 9.43 -12.93
N ALA A 47 -2.09 9.12 -13.66
CA ALA A 47 -2.58 9.96 -14.75
C ALA A 47 -2.92 11.39 -14.27
N ARG A 48 -3.53 11.51 -13.08
CA ARG A 48 -3.78 12.83 -12.47
C ARG A 48 -2.49 13.54 -12.08
N LEU A 49 -1.51 12.82 -11.52
CA LEU A 49 -0.22 13.38 -11.16
C LEU A 49 0.50 13.92 -12.39
N PHE A 50 0.61 13.13 -13.47
CA PHE A 50 1.29 13.55 -14.69
C PHE A 50 0.56 14.71 -15.38
N ARG A 51 -0.78 14.70 -15.40
CA ARG A 51 -1.56 15.77 -16.04
C ARG A 51 -1.54 17.07 -15.26
N HIS A 52 -1.59 17.03 -13.93
CA HIS A 52 -1.81 18.21 -13.09
C HIS A 52 -0.59 18.62 -12.24
N GLY A 53 0.48 17.83 -12.26
CA GLY A 53 1.69 18.03 -11.46
C GLY A 53 1.48 17.85 -9.94
N LYS A 54 0.29 17.47 -9.48
CA LYS A 54 -0.04 17.34 -8.06
C LYS A 54 -1.14 16.34 -7.78
N LEU A 55 -1.11 15.79 -6.57
CA LEU A 55 -2.16 14.94 -6.02
C LEU A 55 -2.74 15.55 -4.74
N LYS A 56 -4.00 15.22 -4.45
CA LYS A 56 -4.68 15.58 -3.18
C LYS A 56 -4.55 14.48 -2.12
N HIS A 57 -4.31 13.25 -2.56
CA HIS A 57 -4.15 12.05 -1.74
C HIS A 57 -3.07 11.17 -2.38
N HIS A 58 -2.41 10.35 -1.58
CA HIS A 58 -1.30 9.50 -2.01
C HIS A 58 -1.64 8.00 -2.02
N GLY A 59 -2.88 7.67 -1.65
CA GLY A 59 -3.45 6.33 -1.77
C GLY A 59 -4.90 6.35 -1.34
N ALA A 60 -5.50 5.17 -1.28
CA ALA A 60 -6.82 4.96 -0.70
C ALA A 60 -6.93 3.57 -0.09
N PHE A 61 -7.74 3.42 0.95
CA PHE A 61 -8.20 2.13 1.44
C PHE A 61 -9.46 1.74 0.68
N PHE A 62 -9.50 0.52 0.18
CA PHE A 62 -10.69 -0.07 -0.43
C PHE A 62 -11.23 -1.18 0.45
N ASN A 63 -12.49 -1.07 0.85
CA ASN A 63 -13.20 -2.12 1.56
C ASN A 63 -14.10 -2.84 0.57
N ALA A 64 -13.70 -4.06 0.15
CA ALA A 64 -14.42 -4.85 -0.84
C ALA A 64 -15.82 -5.26 -0.37
N ALA A 65 -15.99 -5.58 0.91
CA ALA A 65 -17.26 -6.01 1.49
C ALA A 65 -18.34 -4.91 1.46
N THR A 66 -17.94 -3.64 1.53
CA THR A 66 -18.85 -2.48 1.54
C THR A 66 -18.78 -1.63 0.27
N GLY A 67 -17.79 -1.85 -0.59
CA GLY A 67 -17.47 -1.03 -1.75
C GLY A 67 -16.90 0.35 -1.42
N HIS A 68 -16.65 0.68 -0.15
CA HIS A 68 -16.20 2.01 0.25
C HIS A 68 -14.71 2.24 -0.05
N MET A 69 -14.38 3.39 -0.66
CA MET A 69 -13.00 3.82 -0.89
C MET A 69 -12.70 5.12 -0.12
N SER A 70 -11.75 5.06 0.82
CA SER A 70 -11.34 6.20 1.64
C SER A 70 -9.95 6.68 1.24
N ALA A 71 -9.84 7.93 0.79
CA ALA A 71 -8.56 8.51 0.40
C ALA A 71 -7.63 8.71 1.61
N ILE A 72 -6.32 8.54 1.39
CA ILE A 72 -5.28 8.86 2.37
C ILE A 72 -4.71 10.25 2.06
N PRO A 73 -5.05 11.29 2.84
CA PRO A 73 -4.66 12.66 2.55
C PRO A 73 -3.15 12.84 2.62
N ILE A 74 -2.62 13.77 1.83
CA ILE A 74 -1.23 14.19 1.92
C ILE A 74 -1.13 15.20 3.07
N ASP A 75 -0.73 14.74 4.24
CA ASP A 75 -0.47 15.56 5.43
C ASP A 75 1.03 15.48 5.80
N PRO A 76 1.82 16.56 5.58
CA PRO A 76 3.25 16.59 5.88
C PRO A 76 3.61 16.36 7.35
N ASP A 77 2.74 16.72 8.30
CA ASP A 77 2.96 16.50 9.73
C ASP A 77 2.70 15.04 10.10
N LEU A 78 1.63 14.45 9.56
CA LEU A 78 1.35 13.02 9.72
C LEU A 78 2.51 12.18 9.18
N TRP A 79 3.00 12.49 7.99
CA TRP A 79 4.14 11.79 7.37
C TRP A 79 5.42 11.87 8.21
N ARG A 80 5.71 13.05 8.78
CA ARG A 80 6.86 13.22 9.69
C ARG A 80 6.72 12.37 10.95
N ARG A 81 5.52 12.29 11.53
CA ARG A 81 5.27 11.50 12.74
C ARG A 81 5.39 10.00 12.46
N THR A 82 4.76 9.52 11.39
CA THR A 82 4.78 8.10 11.04
C THR A 82 6.19 7.64 10.67
N ARG A 83 6.97 8.45 9.95
CA ARG A 83 8.40 8.17 9.67
C ARG A 83 9.24 8.06 10.96
N ARG A 84 9.03 8.96 11.93
CA ARG A 84 9.72 8.86 13.24
C ARG A 84 9.35 7.58 13.99
N ARG A 85 8.08 7.18 13.93
CA ARG A 85 7.58 5.97 14.60
C ARG A 85 8.14 4.70 13.95
N SER A 86 8.18 4.63 12.61
CA SER A 86 8.75 3.48 11.90
C SER A 86 10.25 3.35 12.13
N LEU A 87 11.01 4.46 12.11
CA LEU A 87 12.43 4.47 12.48
C LEU A 87 12.67 3.97 13.92
N LYS A 88 11.81 4.37 14.88
CA LYS A 88 11.87 3.87 16.26
C LYS A 88 11.58 2.37 16.35
N TYR A 89 10.62 1.87 15.57
CA TYR A 89 10.26 0.45 15.51
C TYR A 89 11.40 -0.39 14.93
N ALA A 90 11.96 0.02 13.78
CA ALA A 90 13.10 -0.65 13.16
C ALA A 90 14.32 -0.71 14.10
N ARG A 91 14.58 0.39 14.83
CA ARG A 91 15.70 0.46 15.79
C ARG A 91 15.49 -0.42 17.03
N ASN A 92 14.24 -0.72 17.39
CA ASN A 92 13.91 -1.62 18.48
C ASN A 92 13.88 -3.09 18.04
N SER A 93 13.48 -3.39 16.80
CA SER A 93 13.56 -4.75 16.23
C SER A 93 14.99 -5.25 16.04
N ASN A 94 15.97 -4.36 15.81
CA ASN A 94 17.38 -4.73 15.64
C ASN A 94 18.14 -4.94 16.96
N LYS A 95 17.44 -5.01 18.11
CA LYS A 95 18.00 -5.23 19.45
C LYS A 95 17.68 -6.61 20.04
N HIS A 96 16.96 -7.45 19.29
CA HIS A 96 16.65 -8.85 19.62
C HIS A 96 17.03 -9.72 18.42
#